data_AF-A0A7J2SXR6-F1
#
_entry.id   AF-A0A7J2SXR6-F1
#
_cell.length_a   1.000
_cell.length_b   1.000
_cell.length_c   1.000
_cell.angle_alpha   90.00
_cell.angle_beta   90.00
_cell.angle_gamma   90.00
#
_symmetry.space_group_name_H-M   'P 1'
#
loop_
_entity.id
_entity.type
_entity.pdbx_description
1 polymer ?
#
loop_
_entity_poly.entity_id
_entity_poly.type
_entity_poly.pdbx_seq_one_letter_code
_entity_poly.pdbx_strand_id
1 'polypeptide(L)'
;MRRAGLRIDKEVMAGLPPWFERTLLGLPLGASAQYRGPSGLHVREYDDHYEVHFDLFDPREHPMLHALEFVLRASRKGRRCPAGA
;
A
#
# COMPACT_ATOMS: atom_id res chain seq x y z
N MET A 1 14.47 -2.01 7.29
CA MET A 1 14.21 -0.84 6.42
C MET A 1 12.70 -0.71 6.24
N ARG A 2 12.11 0.45 6.60
CA ARG A 2 10.71 0.75 6.26
C ARG A 2 10.69 0.99 4.75
N ARG A 3 9.99 0.19 3.96
CA ARG A 3 9.54 0.68 2.65
C ARG A 3 8.40 1.63 2.98
N ALA A 4 8.72 2.91 3.18
CA ALA A 4 7.73 3.96 3.31
C ALA A 4 6.95 3.99 1.99
N GLY A 5 5.61 3.97 2.08
CA GLY A 5 4.80 4.31 0.91
C GLY A 5 5.22 5.68 0.40
N LEU A 6 5.35 5.82 -0.91
CA LEU A 6 5.59 7.09 -1.56
C LEU A 6 4.26 7.85 -1.64
N ARG A 7 4.24 9.07 -1.14
CA ARG A 7 3.13 9.99 -1.35
C ARG A 7 3.45 10.87 -2.56
N ILE A 8 2.50 10.99 -3.49
CA ILE A 8 2.59 11.83 -4.69
C ILE A 8 1.37 12.74 -4.69
N ASP A 9 1.55 14.05 -4.56
CA ASP A 9 0.42 15.00 -4.60
C ASP A 9 -0.14 15.11 -6.03
N LYS A 10 -1.46 15.27 -6.15
CA LYS A 10 -2.14 15.32 -7.46
C LYS A 10 -1.76 16.53 -8.30
N GLU A 11 -1.20 17.57 -7.68
CA GLU A 11 -0.61 18.71 -8.39
C GLU A 11 0.61 18.31 -9.23
N VAL A 12 1.36 17.29 -8.79
CA VAL A 12 2.53 16.76 -9.50
C VAL A 12 2.13 15.72 -10.54
N MET A 13 1.14 14.89 -10.21
CA MET A 13 0.66 13.81 -11.08
C MET A 13 -0.86 13.89 -11.20
N ALA A 14 -1.33 14.40 -12.34
CA ALA A 14 -2.76 14.63 -12.58
C ALA A 14 -3.59 13.34 -12.71
N GLY A 15 -2.96 12.19 -12.94
CA GLY A 15 -3.67 10.92 -13.07
C GLY A 15 -2.75 9.70 -13.17
N LEU A 16 -3.35 8.53 -12.99
CA LEU A 16 -2.65 7.25 -13.07
C LEU A 16 -2.47 6.78 -14.51
N PRO A 17 -1.35 6.12 -14.83
CA PRO A 17 -1.19 5.45 -16.11
C PRO A 17 -2.28 4.40 -16.36
N PRO A 18 -2.63 4.11 -17.63
CA PRO A 18 -3.75 3.25 -17.98
C PRO A 18 -3.59 1.77 -17.60
N TRP A 19 -2.36 1.32 -17.30
CA TRP A 19 -2.06 -0.05 -16.86
C TRP A 19 -2.32 -0.28 -15.36
N PHE A 20 -2.86 0.71 -14.64
CA PHE A 20 -3.35 0.53 -13.29
C PHE A 20 -4.81 0.07 -13.31
N GLU A 21 -5.06 -1.10 -12.71
CA GLU A 21 -6.39 -1.69 -12.66
C GLU A 21 -7.05 -1.36 -11.32
N ARG A 22 -8.27 -0.81 -11.38
CA ARG A 22 -9.04 -0.53 -10.17
C ARG A 22 -9.41 -1.84 -9.46
N THR A 23 -9.32 -1.84 -8.14
CA THR A 23 -9.61 -3.03 -7.33
C THR A 23 -10.36 -2.67 -6.04
N LEU A 24 -11.13 -3.63 -5.53
CA LEU A 24 -11.75 -3.59 -4.21
C LEU A 24 -10.99 -4.45 -3.18
N LEU A 25 -9.87 -5.07 -3.58
CA LEU A 25 -9.07 -5.94 -2.73
C LEU A 25 -8.19 -5.15 -1.76
N GLY A 26 -8.48 -5.31 -0.47
CA GLY A 26 -7.74 -4.69 0.63
C GLY A 26 -8.57 -3.64 1.36
N LEU A 27 -8.08 -3.19 2.52
CA LEU A 27 -8.76 -2.16 3.29
C LEU A 27 -8.54 -0.78 2.63
N PRO A 28 -9.61 -0.01 2.35
CA PRO A 28 -9.51 1.28 1.67
C PRO A 28 -8.81 2.34 2.52
N LEU A 29 -8.90 2.28 3.86
CA LEU A 29 -8.25 3.23 4.78
C LEU A 29 -8.51 4.72 4.40
N GLY A 30 -9.75 5.04 4.05
CA GLY A 30 -10.15 6.40 3.65
C GLY A 30 -9.84 6.76 2.19
N ALA A 31 -9.23 5.86 1.42
CA ALA A 31 -9.02 6.08 -0.02
C ALA A 31 -10.35 6.03 -0.79
N SER A 32 -10.51 6.90 -1.77
CA SER A 32 -11.65 6.95 -2.68
C SER A 32 -11.61 5.83 -3.72
N ALA A 33 -10.40 5.40 -4.10
CA ALA A 33 -10.17 4.24 -4.96
C ALA A 33 -8.82 3.57 -4.67
N GLN A 34 -8.72 2.31 -5.06
CA GLN A 34 -7.48 1.53 -4.97
C GLN A 34 -7.18 0.93 -6.34
N TYR A 35 -5.91 0.89 -6.70
CA TYR A 35 -5.44 0.42 -8.00
C TYR A 35 -4.24 -0.50 -7.85
N ARG A 36 -4.15 -1.52 -8.69
CA ARG A 36 -3.02 -2.44 -8.75
C ARG A 36 -2.36 -2.34 -10.11
N GLY A 37 -1.05 -2.19 -10.10
CA GLY A 37 -0.20 -2.15 -11.28
C GLY A 37 0.69 -3.39 -11.38
N PRO A 38 1.58 -3.44 -12.38
CA PRO A 38 2.56 -4.50 -12.52
C PRO A 38 3.54 -4.53 -11.33
N SER A 39 4.16 -5.70 -11.13
CA SER A 39 5.24 -5.91 -10.16
C SER A 39 4.88 -5.56 -8.70
N GLY A 40 3.62 -5.81 -8.30
CA GLY A 40 3.15 -5.59 -6.94
C GLY A 40 2.91 -4.12 -6.57
N LEU A 41 2.85 -3.21 -7.56
CA LEU A 41 2.45 -1.82 -7.32
C LEU A 41 1.01 -1.75 -6.82
N HIS A 42 0.82 -1.08 -5.69
CA HIS A 42 -0.47 -0.79 -5.11
C HIS A 42 -0.57 0.71 -4.86
N VAL A 43 -1.61 1.32 -5.41
CA VAL A 43 -1.90 2.74 -5.29
C VAL A 43 -3.22 2.91 -4.57
N ARG A 44 -3.25 3.80 -3.59
CA ARG A 44 -4.46 4.35 -3.01
C ARG A 44 -4.64 5.78 -3.47
N GLU A 45 -5.82 6.09 -3.94
CA GLU A 45 -6.21 7.43 -4.33
C GLU A 45 -6.95 8.10 -3.18
N TYR A 46 -6.48 9.29 -2.80
CA TYR A 46 -7.14 10.22 -1.91
C TYR A 46 -7.53 11.47 -2.70
N ASP A 47 -8.21 12.42 -2.06
CA ASP A 47 -8.68 13.63 -2.75
C ASP A 47 -7.52 14.51 -3.24
N ASP A 48 -6.45 14.63 -2.45
CA ASP A 48 -5.31 15.52 -2.67
C ASP A 48 -4.04 14.79 -3.16
N HIS A 49 -3.95 13.47 -2.97
CA HIS A 49 -2.72 12.71 -3.26
C HIS A 49 -2.96 11.25 -3.63
N TYR A 50 -1.91 10.62 -4.11
CA TYR A 50 -1.77 9.18 -4.25
C TYR A 50 -0.78 8.64 -3.22
N GLU A 51 -1.12 7.55 -2.56
CA GLU A 51 -0.16 6.74 -1.81
C GLU A 51 0.22 5.51 -2.63
N VAL A 52 1.50 5.36 -2.94
CA VAL A 52 2.05 4.26 -3.73
C VAL A 52 2.94 3.40 -2.86
N HIS A 53 2.69 2.10 -2.85
CA HIS A 53 3.59 1.14 -2.20
C HIS A 53 3.69 -0.15 -3.02
N PHE A 54 4.66 -0.98 -2.63
CA PHE A 54 4.87 -2.29 -3.21
C PHE A 54 4.43 -3.37 -2.24
N ASP A 55 3.48 -4.19 -2.68
CA ASP A 55 3.15 -5.45 -2.06
C ASP A 55 4.24 -6.47 -2.39
N LEU A 56 4.76 -7.15 -1.36
CA LEU A 56 5.77 -8.19 -1.57
C LEU A 56 5.17 -9.42 -2.27
N PHE A 57 3.91 -9.72 -1.94
CA PHE A 57 3.12 -10.77 -2.55
C PHE A 57 1.82 -10.14 -3.02
N ASP A 58 1.52 -10.23 -4.32
CA ASP A 58 0.25 -9.72 -4.84
C ASP A 58 -0.89 -10.57 -4.24
N PRO A 59 -1.87 -9.97 -3.54
CA PRO A 59 -2.97 -10.72 -2.95
C PRO A 59 -3.87 -11.40 -4.00
N ARG A 60 -3.79 -11.00 -5.27
CA ARG A 60 -4.50 -11.66 -6.38
C ARG A 60 -3.90 -13.03 -6.71
N GLU A 61 -2.59 -13.20 -6.53
CA GLU A 61 -1.86 -14.43 -6.87
C GLU A 61 -1.55 -15.27 -5.61
N HIS A 62 -1.18 -14.60 -4.52
CA HIS A 62 -0.68 -15.22 -3.30
C HIS A 62 -1.34 -14.64 -2.02
N PRO A 63 -2.68 -14.80 -1.87
CA PRO A 63 -3.44 -14.18 -0.78
C PRO A 63 -2.96 -14.59 0.62
N MET A 64 -2.59 -15.87 0.80
CA MET A 64 -2.11 -16.38 2.09
C MET A 64 -0.74 -15.81 2.48
N LEU A 65 0.19 -15.72 1.52
CA LEU A 65 1.50 -15.13 1.77
C LEU A 65 1.39 -13.62 2.06
N HIS A 66 0.50 -12.94 1.35
CA HIS A 66 0.19 -11.53 1.61
C HIS A 66 -0.36 -11.31 3.03
N ALA A 67 -1.33 -12.13 3.46
CA ALA A 67 -1.89 -12.04 4.80
C ALA A 67 -0.85 -12.33 5.90
N LEU A 68 -0.03 -13.37 5.72
CA LEU A 68 1.03 -13.71 6.66
C LEU A 68 2.08 -12.59 6.77
N GLU A 69 2.46 -11.98 5.65
CA GLU A 69 3.39 -10.85 5.61
C GLU A 69 2.87 -9.67 6.46
N PHE A 70 1.59 -9.34 6.28
CA PHE A 70 0.92 -8.30 7.05
C PHE A 70 0.94 -8.60 8.56
N VAL A 71 0.58 -9.83 8.96
CA VAL A 71 0.57 -10.27 10.37
C VAL A 71 1.97 -10.20 10.97
N LEU A 72 2.99 -10.70 10.25
CA LEU A 72 4.38 -10.67 10.71
C LEU A 72 4.91 -9.24 10.85
N ARG A 73 4.54 -8.32 9.94
CA ARG A 73 4.89 -6.90 10.04
C ARG A 73 4.20 -6.22 11.22
N ALA A 74 2.91 -6.49 11.43
CA ALA A 74 2.15 -5.94 12.56
C ALA A 74 2.75 -6.38 13.90
N SER A 75 3.09 -7.67 14.04
CA SER A 75 3.76 -8.23 15.23
C SER A 75 5.12 -7.59 15.52
N ARG A 76 5.88 -7.21 14.49
CA ARG A 76 7.16 -6.50 14.67
C ARG A 76 6.97 -5.03 15.10
N LYS A 77 5.85 -4.40 14.76
CA LYS A 77 5.56 -3.01 15.15
C LYS A 77 5.28 -2.88 16.65
N GLY A 78 4.69 -3.91 17.28
CA GLY A 78 4.47 -3.98 18.74
C GLY A 78 5.70 -4.30 19.58
N ARG A 79 6.84 -4.65 18.97
CA ARG A 79 8.11 -4.98 19.67
C ARG A 79 9.09 -3.80 19.79
N ARG A 80 8.68 -2.57 19.47
CA ARG A 80 9.47 -1.38 19.85
C ARG A 80 9.13 -1.01 21.29
N CYS A 81 9.99 -1.42 22.22
CA CYS A 81 10.00 -0.87 23.58
C CYS A 81 10.09 0.67 23.52
N PRO A 82 9.48 1.41 24.46
CA PRO A 82 9.77 2.83 24.61
C PRO A 82 11.26 2.98 24.92
N ALA A 83 11.96 3.75 24.09
CA ALA A 83 13.30 4.20 24.42
C ALA A 83 13.16 5.37 25.40
N GLY A 84 13.70 5.20 26.60
CA GLY A 84 14.08 6.28 27.51
C GLY A 84 12.99 6.81 28.44
N ALA A 85 13.14 6.46 29.73
CA ALA A 85 12.92 7.38 30.84
C ALA A 85 14.31 7.81 31.33
#